data_AF-A0A249NX55-F1
#
_entry.id   AF-A0A249NX55-F1
#
_cell.length_a   1.000
_cell.length_b   1.000
_cell.length_c   1.000
_cell.angle_alpha   90.00
_cell.angle_beta   90.00
_cell.angle_gamma   90.00
#
_symmetry.space_group_name_H-M   'P 1'
#
loop_
_entity.id
_entity.type
_entity.pdbx_description
1 polymer ?
#
loop_
_entity_poly.entity_id
_entity_poly.type
_entity_poly.pdbx_seq_one_letter_code
_entity_poly.pdbx_strand_id
1 'polypeptide(L)'
;MNIRHGMFRLWLVVSILWVAVIVVIGWDNIIQDRWYAGAPFWEGDPLAELPVVCADARGIVNTDYTSKSAVEPWNRDRSPSYACWYEEARFRALWPEYSDLTHLQISDKLYERLGWSRQFQGDQFERTKPVLLFALLPPAVLFLIGALFLWAFAGFARPKEP
;
A
#
# COMPACT_ATOMS: atom_id res chain seq x y z
N MET A 1 29.14 -40.07 1.00
CA MET A 1 28.64 -38.70 0.74
C MET A 1 27.64 -38.35 1.83
N ASN A 2 27.85 -37.24 2.55
CA ASN A 2 27.08 -36.89 3.75
C ASN A 2 25.62 -36.54 3.37
N ILE A 3 24.71 -37.51 3.44
CA ILE A 3 23.29 -37.37 3.04
C ILE A 3 22.61 -36.17 3.73
N ARG A 4 23.01 -35.86 4.97
CA ARG A 4 22.51 -34.70 5.73
C ARG A 4 22.80 -33.36 5.03
N HIS A 5 23.94 -33.22 4.37
CA HIS A 5 24.28 -32.00 3.62
C HIS A 5 23.62 -31.94 2.24
N GLY A 6 23.35 -33.09 1.62
CA GLY A 6 22.65 -33.16 0.33
C GLY A 6 21.19 -32.71 0.43
N MET A 7 20.49 -33.14 1.48
CA MET A 7 19.08 -32.81 1.67
C MET A 7 18.84 -31.32 1.93
N PHE A 8 19.72 -30.68 2.71
CA PHE A 8 19.64 -29.24 2.96
C PHE A 8 19.86 -28.42 1.67
N ARG A 9 20.86 -28.80 0.86
CA ARG A 9 21.13 -28.14 -0.43
C ARG A 9 19.96 -28.31 -1.40
N LEU A 10 19.37 -29.50 -1.47
CA LEU A 10 18.20 -29.76 -2.30
C LEU A 10 17.00 -28.91 -1.83
N TRP A 11 16.73 -28.87 -0.53
CA TRP A 11 15.67 -28.05 0.04
C TRP A 11 15.85 -26.57 -0.32
N LEU A 12 17.07 -26.03 -0.21
CA LEU A 12 17.36 -24.64 -0.60
C LEU A 12 17.04 -24.39 -2.07
N VAL A 13 17.52 -25.25 -2.98
CA VAL A 13 17.29 -25.09 -4.43
C VAL A 13 15.80 -25.13 -4.74
N VAL A 14 15.07 -26.11 -4.19
CA VAL A 14 13.62 -26.22 -4.40
C VAL A 14 12.87 -25.03 -3.82
N SER A 15 13.28 -24.52 -2.66
CA SER A 15 12.67 -23.34 -2.03
C SER A 15 12.85 -22.08 -2.85
N ILE A 16 14.06 -21.86 -3.40
CA ILE A 16 14.34 -20.71 -4.27
C ILE A 16 13.50 -20.81 -5.56
N LEU A 17 13.44 -21.99 -6.18
CA LEU A 17 12.61 -22.21 -7.37
C LEU A 17 11.13 -21.99 -7.06
N TRP A 18 10.64 -22.46 -5.91
CA TRP A 18 9.27 -22.22 -5.46
C TRP A 18 8.96 -20.73 -5.32
N VAL A 19 9.83 -19.98 -4.62
CA VAL A 19 9.67 -18.53 -4.46
C VAL A 19 9.64 -17.85 -5.83
N ALA A 20 10.54 -18.21 -6.74
CA ALA A 20 10.56 -17.64 -8.09
C ALA A 20 9.24 -17.88 -8.84
N VAL A 21 8.70 -19.10 -8.79
CA VAL A 21 7.42 -19.46 -9.42
C VAL A 21 6.27 -18.65 -8.82
N ILE A 22 6.17 -18.55 -7.49
CA ILE A 22 5.10 -17.80 -6.83
C ILE A 22 5.19 -16.31 -7.13
N VAL A 23 6.39 -15.73 -7.17
CA VAL A 23 6.59 -14.32 -7.54
C VAL A 23 6.17 -14.07 -8.99
N VAL A 24 6.52 -14.96 -9.92
CA VAL A 24 6.11 -14.84 -11.33
C VAL A 24 4.59 -14.93 -11.48
N ILE A 25 3.94 -15.89 -10.82
CA ILE A 25 2.48 -16.05 -10.86
C ILE A 25 1.78 -14.86 -10.18
N GLY A 26 2.33 -14.36 -9.08
CA GLY A 26 1.78 -13.24 -8.31
C GLY A 26 2.09 -11.86 -8.89
N TRP A 27 2.88 -11.76 -9.96
CA TRP A 27 3.46 -10.50 -10.44
C TRP A 27 2.40 -9.43 -10.77
N ASP A 28 1.32 -9.83 -11.43
CA ASP A 28 0.21 -8.92 -11.79
C ASP A 28 -0.48 -8.33 -10.55
N ASN A 29 -0.54 -9.08 -9.44
CA ASN A 29 -1.09 -8.60 -8.19
C ASN A 29 -0.13 -7.62 -7.49
N ILE A 30 1.17 -7.89 -7.54
CA ILE A 30 2.20 -7.05 -6.92
C ILE A 30 2.28 -5.69 -7.61
N ILE A 31 2.22 -5.63 -8.94
CA ILE A 31 2.26 -4.35 -9.67
C ILE A 31 1.06 -3.46 -9.34
N GLN A 32 -0.08 -4.05 -8.99
CA GLN A 32 -1.29 -3.32 -8.62
C GLN A 32 -1.26 -2.77 -7.20
N ASP A 33 -0.21 -3.04 -6.41
CA ASP A 33 -0.07 -2.42 -5.09
C ASP A 33 0.17 -0.93 -5.17
N ARG A 34 -0.18 -0.26 -4.07
CA ARG A 34 -0.07 1.19 -3.93
C ARG A 34 1.28 1.54 -3.30
N TRP A 35 2.37 0.96 -3.80
CA TRP A 35 3.74 1.17 -3.30
C TRP A 35 4.20 2.64 -3.39
N TYR A 36 3.52 3.45 -4.20
CA TYR A 36 3.72 4.89 -4.33
C TYR A 36 3.06 5.72 -3.22
N ALA A 37 2.21 5.11 -2.39
CA ALA A 37 1.68 5.76 -1.20
C ALA A 37 2.82 6.10 -0.22
N GLY A 38 2.71 7.21 0.48
CA GLY A 38 3.80 7.76 1.30
C GLY A 38 4.89 8.50 0.52
N ALA A 39 4.84 8.54 -0.81
CA ALA A 39 5.81 9.31 -1.59
C ALA A 39 5.60 10.83 -1.37
N PRO A 40 6.68 11.62 -1.19
CA PRO A 40 6.57 13.06 -0.94
C PRO A 40 5.79 13.82 -2.01
N PHE A 41 5.83 13.34 -3.26
CA PHE A 41 5.10 13.95 -4.37
C PHE A 41 3.58 13.93 -4.18
N TRP A 42 3.04 12.91 -3.49
CA TRP A 42 1.60 12.77 -3.27
C TRP A 42 1.16 13.22 -1.87
N GLU A 43 2.04 13.16 -0.87
CA GLU A 43 1.68 13.35 0.55
C GLU A 43 2.49 14.43 1.28
N GLY A 44 3.56 14.95 0.65
CA GLY A 44 4.52 15.86 1.30
C GLY A 44 4.03 17.30 1.37
N ASP A 45 3.39 17.79 0.31
CA ASP A 45 2.91 19.17 0.23
C ASP A 45 1.38 19.21 0.04
N PRO A 46 0.67 20.11 0.75
CA PRO A 46 -0.73 20.35 0.46
C PRO A 46 -0.88 20.82 -0.99
N LEU A 47 -1.85 20.25 -1.71
CA LEU A 47 -2.11 20.66 -3.08
C LEU A 47 -2.33 22.17 -3.14
N ALA A 48 -1.76 22.82 -4.17
CA ALA A 48 -1.90 24.27 -4.38
C ALA A 48 -3.37 24.68 -4.56
N GLU A 49 -4.19 23.76 -5.06
CA GLU A 49 -5.61 23.96 -5.24
C GLU A 49 -6.41 23.31 -4.11
N LEU A 50 -7.50 23.98 -3.72
CA LEU A 50 -8.39 23.59 -2.63
C LEU A 50 -9.66 22.93 -3.19
N PRO A 51 -9.97 21.67 -2.83
CA PRO A 51 -11.15 20.99 -3.34
C PRO A 51 -12.38 21.35 -2.50
N VAL A 52 -13.48 21.72 -3.16
CA VAL A 52 -14.77 21.98 -2.51
C VAL A 52 -15.81 21.04 -3.11
N VAL A 53 -16.78 20.63 -2.29
CA VAL A 53 -17.95 19.90 -2.78
C VAL A 53 -18.66 20.77 -3.82
N CYS A 54 -18.85 20.25 -5.04
CA CYS A 54 -19.40 21.07 -6.13
C CYS A 54 -20.83 21.59 -5.87
N ALA A 55 -21.58 20.98 -4.96
CA ALA A 55 -22.87 21.50 -4.52
C ALA A 55 -22.76 22.81 -3.70
N ASP A 56 -21.63 23.01 -3.02
CA ASP A 56 -21.34 24.20 -2.20
C ASP A 56 -20.47 25.24 -2.94
N ALA A 57 -20.19 25.00 -4.23
CA ALA A 57 -19.33 25.86 -5.04
C ALA A 57 -19.90 27.28 -5.19
N ARG A 58 -19.06 28.30 -5.00
CA ARG A 58 -19.37 29.72 -5.23
C ARG A 58 -18.61 30.21 -6.45
N GLY A 59 -19.23 31.08 -7.26
CA GLY A 59 -18.60 31.67 -8.44
C GLY A 59 -18.89 30.91 -9.74
N ILE A 60 -18.06 31.14 -10.76
CA ILE A 60 -18.30 30.72 -12.14
C ILE A 60 -17.31 29.61 -12.54
N VAL A 61 -17.84 28.53 -13.15
CA VAL A 61 -17.05 27.41 -13.69
C VAL A 61 -16.04 27.93 -14.73
N ASN A 62 -14.82 27.40 -14.70
CA ASN A 62 -13.67 27.77 -15.55
C ASN A 62 -13.17 29.22 -15.37
N THR A 63 -13.71 29.97 -14.40
CA THR A 63 -13.23 31.31 -14.04
C THR A 63 -12.70 31.31 -12.61
N ASP A 64 -13.53 30.87 -11.66
CA ASP A 64 -13.18 30.83 -10.24
C ASP A 64 -12.76 29.42 -9.78
N TYR A 65 -13.33 28.39 -10.42
CA TYR A 65 -13.01 27.00 -10.14
C TYR A 65 -13.04 26.13 -11.38
N THR A 66 -12.36 24.99 -11.29
CA THR A 66 -12.43 23.92 -12.28
C THR A 66 -13.00 22.65 -11.65
N SER A 67 -13.90 21.97 -12.37
CA SER A 67 -14.38 20.66 -11.94
C SER A 67 -13.42 19.60 -12.47
N LYS A 68 -12.72 18.92 -11.57
CA LYS A 68 -11.80 17.82 -11.92
C LYS A 68 -11.88 16.71 -10.87
N SER A 69 -11.52 15.50 -11.31
CA SER A 69 -11.44 14.34 -10.43
C SER A 69 -10.39 14.54 -9.35
N ALA A 70 -10.46 13.73 -8.29
CA ALA A 70 -9.44 13.72 -7.27
C ALA A 70 -8.03 13.54 -7.89
N VAL A 71 -7.12 14.45 -7.54
CA VAL A 71 -5.73 14.38 -8.01
C VAL A 71 -5.08 13.12 -7.45
N GLU A 72 -5.35 12.82 -6.18
CA GLU A 72 -4.83 11.65 -5.50
C GLU A 72 -5.51 10.36 -6.01
N PRO A 73 -4.74 9.34 -6.39
CA PRO A 73 -5.31 8.09 -6.89
C PRO A 73 -6.32 7.42 -5.95
N TRP A 74 -6.09 7.47 -4.63
CA TRP A 74 -6.96 6.80 -3.63
C TRP A 74 -8.28 7.53 -3.33
N ASN A 75 -8.42 8.78 -3.76
CA ASN A 75 -9.67 9.53 -3.62
C ASN A 75 -10.56 9.38 -4.88
N ARG A 76 -10.02 8.89 -6.00
CA ARG A 76 -10.78 8.71 -7.26
C ARG A 76 -11.90 7.68 -7.17
N ASP A 77 -11.72 6.68 -6.31
CA ASP A 77 -12.72 5.63 -6.09
C ASP A 77 -13.76 6.01 -5.03
N ARG A 78 -13.59 7.17 -4.34
CA ARG A 78 -14.53 7.65 -3.32
C ARG A 78 -15.72 8.36 -3.96
N SER A 79 -16.80 8.50 -3.19
CA SER A 79 -17.97 9.30 -3.58
C SER A 79 -18.05 10.56 -2.72
N PRO A 80 -17.98 11.77 -3.32
CA PRO A 80 -17.81 12.04 -4.75
C PRO A 80 -16.37 11.76 -5.22
N SER A 81 -16.19 11.38 -6.50
CA SER A 81 -14.87 11.15 -7.11
C SER A 81 -14.26 12.40 -7.75
N TYR A 82 -15.03 13.49 -7.75
CA TYR A 82 -14.67 14.78 -8.30
C TYR A 82 -15.02 15.88 -7.30
N ALA A 83 -14.29 16.98 -7.42
CA ALA A 83 -14.49 18.18 -6.62
C ALA A 83 -14.35 19.41 -7.52
N CYS A 84 -14.77 20.55 -6.98
CA CYS A 84 -14.61 21.84 -7.60
C CYS A 84 -13.38 22.49 -6.97
N TRP A 85 -12.34 22.65 -7.76
CA TRP A 85 -11.02 23.05 -7.31
C TRP A 85 -10.79 24.53 -7.53
N TYR A 86 -10.35 25.19 -6.46
CA TYR A 86 -10.07 26.62 -6.44
C TYR A 86 -8.59 26.86 -6.21
N GLU A 87 -8.04 27.86 -6.89
CA GLU A 87 -6.78 28.46 -6.46
C GLU A 87 -6.98 29.16 -5.10
N GLU A 88 -5.98 29.12 -4.22
CA GLU A 88 -6.10 29.67 -2.86
C GLU A 88 -6.56 31.13 -2.86
N ALA A 89 -6.03 31.96 -3.75
CA ALA A 89 -6.40 33.38 -3.85
C ALA A 89 -7.89 33.57 -4.19
N ARG A 90 -8.43 32.77 -5.11
CA ARG A 90 -9.84 32.80 -5.51
C ARG A 90 -10.75 32.26 -4.40
N PHE A 91 -10.33 31.17 -3.77
CA PHE A 91 -11.03 30.59 -2.63
C PHE A 91 -11.18 31.61 -1.49
N ARG A 92 -10.10 32.26 -1.08
CA ARG A 92 -10.15 33.25 0.03
C ARG A 92 -11.02 34.47 -0.30
N ALA A 93 -11.12 34.86 -1.56
CA ALA A 93 -12.01 35.94 -1.98
C ALA A 93 -13.50 35.57 -1.86
N LEU A 94 -13.85 34.30 -2.10
CA LEU A 94 -15.23 33.80 -2.11
C LEU A 94 -15.70 33.25 -0.75
N TRP A 95 -14.77 32.84 0.11
CA TRP A 95 -15.03 32.37 1.47
C TRP A 95 -14.21 33.15 2.51
N PRO A 96 -14.63 34.38 2.85
CA PRO A 96 -13.94 35.19 3.86
C PRO A 96 -13.91 34.52 5.24
N GLU A 97 -14.80 33.58 5.53
CA GLU A 97 -14.84 32.81 6.77
C GLU A 97 -13.59 31.92 7.02
N TYR A 98 -12.79 31.63 5.98
CA TYR A 98 -11.54 30.87 6.11
C TYR A 98 -10.29 31.79 6.04
N SER A 99 -10.46 33.11 6.03
CA SER A 99 -9.35 34.07 5.83
C SER A 99 -8.25 33.97 6.89
N ASP A 100 -8.61 33.66 8.14
CA ASP A 100 -7.66 33.53 9.26
C ASP A 100 -6.94 32.17 9.32
N LEU A 101 -7.35 31.20 8.51
CA LEU A 101 -6.81 29.84 8.54
C LEU A 101 -5.64 29.70 7.56
N THR A 102 -4.67 28.86 7.94
CA THR A 102 -3.55 28.51 7.04
C THR A 102 -4.04 27.59 5.92
N HIS A 103 -3.35 27.59 4.78
CA HIS A 103 -3.69 26.72 3.64
C HIS A 103 -3.86 25.26 4.05
N LEU A 104 -2.97 24.76 4.92
CA LEU A 104 -3.02 23.40 5.45
C LEU A 104 -4.32 23.13 6.21
N GLN A 105 -4.73 24.05 7.09
CA GLN A 105 -5.96 23.92 7.89
C GLN A 105 -7.22 23.99 7.03
N ILE A 106 -7.21 24.84 5.99
CA ILE A 106 -8.32 24.93 5.05
C ILE A 106 -8.42 23.62 4.26
N SER A 107 -7.31 23.15 3.71
CA SER A 107 -7.21 21.88 3.00
C SER A 107 -7.73 20.73 3.87
N ASP A 108 -7.28 20.59 5.11
CA ASP A 108 -7.77 19.55 6.04
C ASP A 108 -9.30 19.55 6.17
N LYS A 109 -9.88 20.72 6.49
CA LYS A 109 -11.33 20.86 6.68
C LYS A 109 -12.12 20.53 5.41
N LEU A 110 -11.59 20.91 4.26
CA LEU A 110 -12.24 20.67 2.97
C LEU A 110 -12.20 19.19 2.58
N TYR A 111 -11.06 18.52 2.77
CA TYR A 111 -10.95 17.08 2.55
C TYR A 111 -11.86 16.30 3.49
N GLU A 112 -11.93 16.70 4.76
CA GLU A 112 -12.82 16.10 5.74
C GLU A 112 -14.29 16.19 5.32
N ARG A 113 -14.73 17.37 4.82
CA ARG A 113 -16.09 17.55 4.28
C ARG A 113 -16.40 16.66 3.08
N LEU A 114 -15.41 16.42 2.22
CA LEU A 114 -15.53 15.53 1.06
C LEU A 114 -15.49 14.04 1.45
N GLY A 115 -15.16 13.71 2.70
CA GLY A 115 -14.85 12.35 3.11
C GLY A 115 -13.59 11.80 2.42
N TRP A 116 -12.70 12.68 1.97
CA TRP A 116 -11.44 12.36 1.31
C TRP A 116 -10.29 12.33 2.33
N SER A 117 -9.21 11.63 1.98
CA SER A 117 -8.00 11.63 2.80
C SER A 117 -6.84 12.25 2.02
N ARG A 118 -6.09 13.15 2.65
CA ARG A 118 -4.86 13.73 2.06
C ARG A 118 -3.71 12.73 2.02
N GLN A 119 -3.73 11.78 2.94
CA GLN A 119 -2.77 10.68 3.02
C GLN A 119 -3.49 9.38 2.68
N PHE A 120 -2.76 8.44 2.09
CA PHE A 120 -3.27 7.11 1.89
C PHE A 120 -3.33 6.39 3.25
N GLN A 121 -4.54 6.03 3.68
CA GLN A 121 -4.77 5.34 4.97
C GLN A 121 -4.80 3.81 4.86
N GLY A 122 -4.63 3.26 3.65
CA GLY A 122 -4.67 1.82 3.42
C GLY A 122 -3.31 1.14 3.56
N ASP A 123 -3.31 -0.17 3.36
CA ASP A 123 -2.07 -0.96 3.34
C ASP A 123 -1.40 -0.86 1.97
N GLN A 124 -0.17 -0.35 1.94
CA GLN A 124 0.59 -0.16 0.69
C GLN A 124 0.91 -1.49 -0.01
N PHE A 125 0.97 -2.57 0.77
CA PHE A 125 1.38 -3.91 0.35
C PHE A 125 0.25 -4.93 0.49
N GLU A 126 -1.00 -4.47 0.41
CA GLU A 126 -2.18 -5.31 0.59
C GLU A 126 -2.13 -6.59 -0.26
N ARG A 127 -1.63 -6.49 -1.50
CA ARG A 127 -1.54 -7.61 -2.44
C ARG A 127 -0.20 -8.32 -2.40
N THR A 128 0.89 -7.63 -2.07
CA THR A 128 2.21 -8.24 -1.93
C THR A 128 2.28 -9.16 -0.70
N LYS A 129 1.63 -8.79 0.40
CA LYS A 129 1.62 -9.59 1.64
C LYS A 129 1.15 -11.04 1.45
N PRO A 130 -0.01 -11.33 0.84
CA PRO A 130 -0.44 -12.70 0.62
C PRO A 130 0.50 -13.45 -0.34
N VAL A 131 1.03 -12.79 -1.38
CA VAL A 131 2.01 -13.42 -2.29
C VAL A 131 3.27 -13.82 -1.54
N LEU A 132 3.80 -12.91 -0.70
CA LEU A 132 4.98 -13.19 0.13
C LEU A 132 4.70 -14.33 1.12
N LEU A 133 3.51 -14.36 1.71
CA LEU A 133 3.08 -15.44 2.60
C LEU A 133 3.10 -16.79 1.88
N PHE A 134 2.49 -16.88 0.69
CA PHE A 134 2.49 -18.13 -0.10
C PHE A 134 3.87 -18.49 -0.65
N ALA A 135 4.74 -17.52 -0.90
CA ALA A 135 6.10 -17.77 -1.34
C ALA A 135 6.97 -18.38 -0.22
N LEU A 136 6.86 -17.87 1.01
CA LEU A 136 7.77 -18.22 2.11
C LEU A 136 7.23 -19.30 3.05
N LEU A 137 5.92 -19.35 3.27
CA LEU A 137 5.32 -20.25 4.25
C LEU A 137 5.49 -21.73 3.90
N PRO A 138 5.20 -22.21 2.66
CA PRO A 138 5.33 -23.63 2.33
C PRO A 138 6.78 -24.15 2.47
N PRO A 139 7.82 -23.47 1.95
CA PRO A 139 9.20 -23.87 2.17
C PRO A 139 9.60 -23.95 3.65
N ALA A 140 9.16 -22.98 4.46
CA ALA A 140 9.44 -22.94 5.89
C ALA A 140 8.76 -24.09 6.64
N VAL A 141 7.50 -24.39 6.31
CA VAL A 141 6.75 -25.53 6.88
C VAL A 141 7.41 -26.85 6.51
N LEU A 142 7.79 -27.05 5.25
CA LEU A 142 8.49 -28.26 4.80
C LEU A 142 9.84 -28.43 5.51
N PHE A 143 10.57 -27.32 5.72
CA PHE A 143 11.80 -27.34 6.49
C PHE A 143 11.59 -27.78 7.93
N LEU A 144 10.61 -27.19 8.61
CA LEU A 144 10.26 -27.52 10.00
C LEU A 144 9.87 -28.99 10.14
N ILE A 145 9.03 -29.51 9.24
CA ILE A 145 8.65 -30.92 9.21
C ILE A 145 9.89 -31.80 9.04
N GLY A 146 10.75 -31.50 8.06
CA GLY A 146 11.99 -32.25 7.84
C GLY A 146 12.93 -32.22 9.05
N ALA A 147 13.07 -31.07 9.70
CA ALA A 147 13.89 -30.89 10.90
C ALA A 147 13.33 -31.70 12.09
N LEU A 148 12.01 -31.70 12.29
CA LEU A 148 11.35 -32.47 13.34
C LEU A 148 11.54 -33.98 13.14
N PHE A 149 11.44 -34.47 11.90
CA PHE A 149 11.73 -35.88 11.60
C PHE A 149 13.19 -36.23 11.90
N LEU A 150 14.15 -35.41 11.44
CA LEU A 150 15.57 -35.64 11.72
C LEU A 150 15.85 -35.66 13.23
N TRP A 151 15.24 -34.76 13.98
CA TRP A 151 15.35 -34.71 15.44
C TRP A 151 14.77 -35.96 16.10
N ALA A 152 13.55 -36.36 15.74
CA ALA A 152 12.90 -37.55 16.27
C ALA A 152 13.73 -38.81 16.01
N PHE A 153 14.19 -39.04 14.78
CA PHE A 153 15.00 -40.21 14.44
C PHE A 153 16.41 -40.17 15.04
N ALA A 154 17.00 -38.99 15.23
CA ALA A 154 18.30 -38.86 15.92
C ALA A 154 18.20 -39.18 17.42
N GLY A 155 17.09 -38.85 18.09
CA GLY A 155 16.86 -39.16 19.50
C GLY A 155 16.67 -40.65 19.80
N PHE A 156 16.20 -41.45 18.83
CA PHE A 156 16.02 -42.89 18.98
C PHE A 156 17.22 -43.74 18.54
N ALA A 157 18.28 -43.13 17.97
CA ALA A 157 19.49 -43.85 17.63
C ALA A 157 20.27 -44.20 18.90
N ARG A 158 20.14 -45.44 19.38
CA ARG A 158 20.90 -45.95 20.54
C ARG A 158 22.41 -45.70 20.35
N PRO A 159 23.14 -45.30 21.41
CA PRO A 159 24.59 -45.33 21.37
C PRO A 159 25.04 -46.75 21.02
N LYS A 160 25.94 -46.89 20.03
CA LYS A 160 26.62 -48.15 19.80
C LYS A 160 27.46 -48.43 21.04
N GLU A 161 27.10 -49.48 21.79
CA GLU A 161 27.95 -49.98 22.87
C GLU A 161 29.33 -50.36 22.30
N PRO A 162 30.40 -50.08 23.07
CA PRO A 162 31.79 -50.23 22.63
C PRO A 162 32.22 -51.67 22.37
#